data_AF-A0A5J5ABW5-F1
#
_entry.id   AF-A0A5J5ABW5-F1
#
_cell.length_a   1.000
_cell.length_b   1.000
_cell.length_c   1.000
_cell.angle_alpha   90.00
_cell.angle_beta   90.00
_cell.angle_gamma   90.00
#
_symmetry.space_group_name_H-M   'P 1'
#
loop_
_entity.id
_entity.type
_entity.pdbx_description
1 polymer ?
#
loop_
_entity_poly.entity_id
_entity_poly.type
_entity_poly.pdbx_seq_one_letter_code
_entity_poly.pdbx_strand_id
1 'polypeptide(L)'
;MEQRMDISDAGYDREKKTIDGVRKFHEQNLEAKKEYYSPDRTKTVTFSTSSDLFISRTAALRDTLAISLRSSDHLDPTELPSTCRDPSRV
;
A
#
# COMPACT_ATOMS: atom_id res chain seq x y z
N MET A 1 34.44 9.00 -8.35
CA MET A 1 33.67 8.28 -9.38
C MET A 1 32.26 8.18 -8.86
N GLU A 2 31.41 9.13 -9.24
CA GLU A 2 30.00 9.08 -8.90
C GLU A 2 29.34 8.19 -9.93
N GLN A 3 28.98 6.97 -9.54
CA GLN A 3 28.18 6.09 -10.38
C GLN A 3 26.84 6.79 -10.62
N ARG A 4 26.67 7.35 -11.81
CA ARG A 4 25.39 7.84 -12.30
C ARG A 4 24.49 6.62 -12.38
N MET A 5 23.57 6.50 -11.43
CA MET A 5 22.62 5.41 -11.38
C MET A 5 21.74 5.48 -12.63
N ASP A 6 21.73 4.41 -13.43
CA ASP A 6 20.99 4.34 -14.67
C ASP A 6 19.48 4.47 -14.39
N ILE A 7 18.75 5.15 -15.29
CA ILE A 7 17.31 5.43 -15.11
C ILE A 7 16.50 4.12 -15.01
N SER A 8 16.96 3.04 -15.65
CA SER A 8 16.39 1.69 -15.54
C SER A 8 16.50 1.12 -14.13
N ASP A 9 17.66 1.29 -13.50
CA ASP A 9 17.96 0.75 -12.17
C ASP A 9 17.18 1.51 -11.09
N ALA A 10 17.07 2.83 -11.28
CA ALA A 10 16.22 3.67 -10.44
C ALA A 10 14.73 3.30 -10.53
N GLY A 11 14.27 2.87 -11.71
CA GLY A 11 12.90 2.36 -11.91
C GLY A 11 12.66 1.05 -11.16
N TYR A 12 13.58 0.10 -11.30
CA TYR A 12 13.51 -1.21 -10.63
C TYR A 12 13.55 -1.11 -9.09
N ASP A 13 14.40 -0.22 -8.55
CA ASP A 13 14.49 0.00 -7.12
C ASP A 13 13.17 0.53 -6.51
N ARG A 14 12.48 1.44 -7.22
CA ARG A 14 11.17 1.95 -6.78
C ARG A 14 10.09 0.88 -6.72
N GLU A 15 10.02 0.04 -7.75
CA GLU A 15 9.07 -1.08 -7.78
C GLU A 15 9.31 -2.04 -6.62
N LYS A 16 10.58 -2.43 -6.41
CA LYS A 16 10.97 -3.34 -5.34
C LYS A 16 10.63 -2.78 -3.95
N LYS A 17 10.90 -1.51 -3.70
CA LYS A 17 10.53 -0.82 -2.45
C LYS A 17 9.03 -0.78 -2.24
N THR A 18 8.26 -0.56 -3.30
CA THR A 18 6.79 -0.52 -3.25
C THR A 18 6.23 -1.89 -2.85
N ILE A 19 6.70 -2.97 -3.49
CA ILE A 19 6.29 -4.34 -3.17
C ILE A 19 6.68 -4.70 -1.73
N ASP A 20 7.89 -4.34 -1.30
CA ASP A 20 8.37 -4.59 0.07
C ASP A 20 7.54 -3.86 1.13
N GLY A 21 7.16 -2.60 0.86
CA GLY A 21 6.33 -1.82 1.77
C GLY A 21 4.92 -2.39 1.94
N VAL A 22 4.30 -2.86 0.85
CA VAL A 22 3.00 -3.54 0.88
C VAL A 22 3.08 -4.86 1.65
N ARG A 23 4.13 -5.67 1.40
CA ARG A 23 4.37 -6.90 2.17
C ARG A 23 4.46 -6.61 3.66
N LYS A 24 5.32 -5.66 4.05
CA LYS A 24 5.53 -5.26 5.45
C LYS A 24 4.24 -4.78 6.10
N PHE A 25 3.40 -4.04 5.38
CA PHE A 25 2.08 -3.62 5.87
C PHE A 25 1.20 -4.82 6.25
N HIS A 26 1.10 -5.82 5.38
CA HIS A 26 0.24 -6.99 5.64
C HIS A 26 0.76 -7.88 6.78
N GLU A 27 2.07 -7.90 7.00
CA GLU A 27 2.75 -8.61 8.10
C GLU A 27 2.56 -7.92 9.48
N GLN A 28 2.07 -6.67 9.52
CA GLN A 28 1.80 -5.98 10.79
C GLN A 28 0.66 -6.63 11.59
N ASN A 29 0.66 -6.35 12.90
CA ASN A 29 -0.45 -6.70 13.77
C ASN A 29 -1.76 -5.99 13.37
N LEU A 30 -2.87 -6.48 13.90
CA LEU A 30 -4.20 -5.94 13.57
C LEU A 30 -4.37 -4.48 14.00
N GLU A 31 -3.77 -4.04 15.11
CA GLU A 31 -3.91 -2.66 15.58
C GLU A 31 -3.36 -1.64 14.58
N ALA A 32 -2.19 -1.93 13.98
CA ALA A 32 -1.63 -1.07 12.94
C ALA A 32 -2.51 -1.04 11.67
N LYS A 33 -3.13 -2.17 11.31
CA LYS A 33 -3.99 -2.25 10.11
C LYS A 33 -5.38 -1.64 10.32
N LYS A 34 -5.87 -1.59 11.56
CA LYS A 34 -7.19 -1.02 11.92
C LYS A 34 -7.31 0.46 11.60
N GLU A 35 -6.22 1.22 11.69
CA GLU A 35 -6.20 2.65 11.32
C GLU A 35 -6.68 2.88 9.87
N TYR A 36 -6.35 1.94 8.98
CA TYR A 36 -6.72 1.99 7.57
C TYR A 36 -8.01 1.24 7.26
N TYR A 37 -8.53 0.44 8.19
CA TYR A 37 -9.74 -0.33 7.97
C TYR A 37 -10.95 0.59 7.84
N SER A 38 -11.62 0.56 6.68
CA SER A 38 -12.77 1.42 6.42
C SER A 38 -13.72 0.79 5.40
N PRO A 39 -15.03 0.72 5.68
CA PRO A 39 -16.02 0.36 4.66
C PRO A 39 -16.29 1.51 3.68
N ASP A 40 -15.97 2.75 4.08
CA ASP A 40 -16.08 3.94 3.24
C ASP A 40 -14.95 3.97 2.21
N ARG A 41 -15.33 3.81 0.94
CA ARG A 41 -14.43 3.80 -0.23
C ARG A 41 -14.14 5.20 -0.78
N THR A 42 -14.67 6.25 -0.17
CA THR A 42 -14.33 7.63 -0.55
C THR A 42 -12.99 8.07 0.04
N LYS A 43 -12.50 7.37 1.08
CA LYS A 43 -11.17 7.60 1.65
C LYS A 43 -10.06 7.26 0.65
N THR A 44 -9.03 8.08 0.63
CA THR A 44 -7.86 7.94 -0.23
C THR A 44 -7.11 6.63 0.03
N VAL A 45 -6.88 6.29 1.30
CA VAL A 45 -6.19 5.05 1.71
C VAL A 45 -7.15 4.20 2.52
N THR A 46 -7.35 2.95 2.10
CA THR A 46 -8.27 2.01 2.78
C THR A 46 -7.69 0.61 2.84
N PHE A 47 -7.98 -0.09 3.93
CA PHE A 47 -7.71 -1.50 4.13
C PHE A 47 -9.03 -2.26 4.25
N SER A 48 -9.11 -3.42 3.60
CA SER A 48 -10.26 -4.31 3.70
C SER A 48 -9.82 -5.77 3.63
N THR A 49 -10.57 -6.61 4.33
CA THR A 49 -10.44 -8.07 4.25
C THR A 49 -11.74 -8.60 3.67
N SER A 50 -11.70 -9.13 2.45
CA SER A 50 -12.87 -9.83 1.90
C SER A 50 -12.87 -11.26 2.43
N SER A 51 -13.89 -11.59 3.22
CA SER A 51 -14.23 -12.97 3.54
C SER A 51 -15.34 -13.41 2.59
N ASP A 52 -14.98 -13.96 1.43
CA ASP A 52 -15.99 -14.55 0.55
C ASP A 52 -16.35 -15.95 1.06
N LEU A 53 -17.13 -15.99 2.14
CA LEU A 53 -17.57 -17.22 2.80
C LEU A 53 -18.89 -17.74 2.24
N PHE A 54 -19.61 -16.93 1.45
CA PHE A 54 -20.99 -17.22 1.03
C PHE A 54 -21.26 -17.08 -0.47
N ILE A 55 -20.40 -16.41 -1.24
CA ILE A 55 -20.64 -16.12 -2.67
C ILE A 55 -19.69 -16.94 -3.57
N SER A 56 -18.45 -17.14 -3.14
CA SER A 56 -17.45 -17.93 -3.88
C SER A 56 -17.62 -19.43 -3.66
N ARG A 57 -17.34 -20.21 -4.72
CA ARG A 57 -17.23 -21.68 -4.67
C ARG A 57 -16.17 -22.18 -3.69
N THR A 58 -15.23 -21.32 -3.30
CA THR A 58 -14.17 -21.60 -2.34
C THR A 58 -14.06 -20.47 -1.33
N ALA A 59 -13.91 -20.79 -0.05
CA ALA A 59 -13.58 -19.79 0.97
C ALA A 59 -12.25 -19.12 0.60
N ALA A 60 -12.31 -17.85 0.17
CA ALA A 60 -11.15 -17.05 -0.15
C ALA A 60 -11.07 -15.88 0.82
N LEU A 61 -10.04 -15.90 1.68
CA LEU A 61 -9.69 -14.76 2.51
C LEU A 61 -8.66 -13.94 1.76
N ARG A 62 -9.01 -12.70 1.43
CA ARG A 62 -8.12 -11.77 0.75
C ARG A 62 -8.08 -10.45 1.48
N ASP A 63 -6.88 -10.07 1.87
CA ASP A 63 -6.58 -8.74 2.39
C ASP A 63 -6.24 -7.80 1.21
N THR A 64 -6.64 -6.54 1.29
CA THR A 64 -6.38 -5.53 0.26
C THR A 64 -6.16 -4.17 0.89
N LEU A 65 -4.99 -3.58 0.62
CA LEU A 65 -4.71 -2.15 0.79
C LEU A 65 -4.95 -1.45 -0.54
N ALA A 66 -5.78 -0.40 -0.54
CA ALA A 66 -6.10 0.40 -1.71
C ALA A 66 -5.74 1.86 -1.48
N ILE A 67 -5.06 2.45 -2.46
CA ILE A 67 -4.73 3.88 -2.52
C ILE A 67 -5.42 4.43 -3.78
N SER A 68 -6.48 5.20 -3.59
CA SER A 68 -7.32 5.74 -4.66
C SER A 68 -7.07 7.23 -4.81
N LEU A 69 -6.27 7.61 -5.79
CA LEU A 69 -5.98 9.01 -6.13
C LEU A 69 -6.54 9.36 -7.49
N ARG A 70 -7.11 10.57 -7.61
CA ARG A 70 -7.35 11.19 -8.92
C ARG A 70 -6.07 11.88 -9.36
N SER A 71 -5.93 12.11 -10.68
CA SER A 71 -4.74 12.74 -11.27
C SER A 71 -4.45 14.16 -10.73
N SER A 72 -5.44 14.81 -10.10
CA SER A 72 -5.35 16.13 -9.47
C SER A 72 -5.02 16.10 -7.99
N ASP A 73 -5.08 14.93 -7.35
CA ASP A 73 -5.05 14.84 -5.89
C ASP A 73 -3.61 14.87 -5.40
N HIS A 74 -3.36 15.68 -4.37
CA HIS A 74 -2.10 15.65 -3.65
C HIS A 74 -2.25 14.69 -2.46
N LEU A 75 -1.50 13.59 -2.47
CA LEU A 75 -1.43 12.68 -1.34
C LEU A 75 -0.40 13.20 -0.33
N ASP A 76 -0.83 13.50 0.89
CA ASP A 76 0.11 13.69 1.99
C ASP A 76 0.79 12.33 2.28
N PRO A 77 2.13 12.24 2.21
CA PRO A 77 2.84 11.00 2.53
C PRO A 77 2.49 10.43 3.90
N THR A 78 2.07 11.28 4.86
CA THR A 78 1.65 10.85 6.20
C THR A 78 0.31 10.11 6.22
N GLU A 79 -0.49 10.17 5.15
CA GLU A 79 -1.71 9.36 5.02
C GLU A 79 -1.42 7.91 4.62
N LEU A 80 -0.26 7.64 4.02
CA LEU A 80 0.15 6.27 3.71
C LEU A 80 0.55 5.51 4.96
N PRO A 81 0.43 4.16 4.98
CA PRO A 81 1.09 3.35 5.98
C PRO A 81 2.58 3.65 6.01
N SER A 82 3.16 3.75 7.21
CA SER A 82 4.58 4.08 7.39
C SER A 82 5.51 3.11 6.63
N THR A 83 5.10 1.86 6.46
CA THR A 83 5.82 0.84 5.68
C THR A 83 5.84 1.13 4.18
N CYS A 84 4.88 1.91 3.67
CA CYS A 84 4.73 2.26 2.27
C CYS A 84 5.28 3.66 1.92
N ARG A 85 5.75 4.43 2.91
CA ARG A 85 6.33 5.77 2.69
C ARG A 85 7.76 5.66 2.18
N ASP A 86 8.11 6.49 1.20
CA ASP A 86 9.51 6.64 0.80
C ASP A 86 10.24 7.52 1.84
N PRO A 87 11.23 6.99 2.58
CA PRO A 87 11.97 7.77 3.57
C PRO A 87 12.81 8.90 2.94
N SER A 88 13.02 8.90 1.62
CA SER A 88 13.80 9.93 0.92
C SER A 88 13.01 11.18 0.55
N ARG A 89 11.70 11.24 0.87
CA ARG A 89 10.78 12.35 0.54
C ARG A 89 10.22 13.09 1.77
N VAL A 90 10.84 12.95 2.93
CA VAL A 90 10.46 13.66 4.17
C VAL A 90 11.36 14.86 4.41
#